data_AF-A0A8W7K911-F1
#
_entry.id   AF-A0A8W7K911-F1
#
_cell.length_a   1.000
_cell.length_b   1.000
_cell.length_c   1.000
_cell.angle_alpha   90.00
_cell.angle_beta   90.00
_cell.angle_gamma   90.00
#
_symmetry.space_group_name_H-M   'P 1'
#
loop_
_entity.id
_entity.type
_entity.pdbx_description
1 polymer ?
#
loop_
_entity_poly.entity_id
_entity_poly.type
_entity_poly.pdbx_seq_one_letter_code
_entity_poly.pdbx_strand_id
1 'polypeptide(L)'
;MGNNNGYGRYCYYKYRELFANLFDNGVEGGFECTDKEAERLQNLQDIITALLVQIEYDTEDIITQITLCAGLPSAQANSCVAAVADYYVSLFDATIQKIDALYTFVTKEAIASRNRLLICFQVVYFQQLGAEAGNLVDNVQNCARDGPSGTLE
;
A
#
# COMPACT_ATOMS: atom_id res chain seq x y z
N MET A 1 -32.71 18.53 -26.05
CA MET A 1 -33.45 17.73 -25.04
C MET A 1 -34.46 16.91 -25.82
N GLY A 2 -34.11 15.64 -26.05
CA GLY A 2 -34.56 14.84 -27.19
C GLY A 2 -35.96 14.25 -27.06
N ASN A 3 -36.53 13.97 -28.22
CA ASN A 3 -37.84 13.41 -28.47
C ASN A 3 -38.01 12.05 -27.74
N ASN A 4 -38.58 12.09 -26.54
CA ASN A 4 -39.02 10.89 -25.82
C ASN A 4 -40.27 10.39 -26.54
N ASN A 5 -40.13 9.42 -27.43
CA ASN A 5 -41.22 8.82 -28.22
C ASN A 5 -42.23 8.02 -27.35
N GLY A 6 -42.44 8.42 -26.08
CA GLY A 6 -43.30 7.77 -25.11
C GLY A 6 -42.59 6.75 -24.20
N TYR A 7 -41.31 6.45 -24.41
CA TYR A 7 -40.58 5.38 -23.73
C TYR A 7 -39.90 5.77 -22.41
N GLY A 8 -39.97 7.03 -21.97
CA GLY A 8 -39.22 7.52 -20.81
C GLY A 8 -39.46 6.74 -19.52
N ARG A 9 -40.69 6.28 -19.27
CA ARG A 9 -41.00 5.44 -18.09
C ARG A 9 -40.34 4.07 -18.20
N TYR A 10 -40.39 3.45 -19.37
CA TYR A 10 -39.74 2.16 -19.63
C TYR A 10 -38.23 2.25 -19.43
N CYS A 11 -37.58 3.24 -20.04
CA CYS A 11 -36.12 3.41 -19.93
C CYS A 11 -35.70 3.76 -18.50
N TYR A 12 -36.48 4.56 -17.76
CA TYR A 12 -36.21 4.81 -16.35
C TYR A 12 -36.18 3.52 -15.53
N TYR A 13 -37.22 2.67 -15.63
CA TYR A 13 -37.24 1.41 -14.88
C TYR A 13 -36.16 0.43 -15.34
N LYS A 14 -35.78 0.44 -16.62
CA LYS A 14 -34.70 -0.41 -17.15
C LYS A 14 -33.32 -0.03 -16.59
N TYR A 15 -33.01 1.26 -16.46
CA TYR A 15 -31.65 1.71 -16.12
C TYR A 15 -31.48 2.27 -14.70
N ARG A 16 -32.56 2.49 -13.93
CA ARG A 16 -32.45 3.10 -12.57
C ARG A 16 -31.52 2.31 -11.63
N GLU A 17 -31.59 0.98 -11.67
CA GLU A 17 -30.77 0.12 -10.79
C GLU A 17 -29.31 0.14 -11.27
N LEU A 18 -29.09 0.20 -12.59
CA LEU A 18 -27.74 0.33 -13.14
C LEU A 18 -27.09 1.65 -12.72
N PHE A 19 -27.84 2.75 -12.69
CA PHE A 19 -27.34 4.02 -12.15
C PHE A 19 -27.05 3.96 -10.65
N ALA A 20 -27.88 3.26 -9.87
CA ALA A 20 -27.63 3.06 -8.44
C ALA A 20 -26.35 2.24 -8.23
N ASN A 21 -26.17 1.17 -8.99
CA ASN A 21 -25.00 0.30 -8.91
C ASN A 21 -23.68 1.01 -9.23
N LEU A 22 -23.66 2.05 -10.09
CA LEU A 22 -22.45 2.84 -10.34
C LEU A 22 -21.89 3.48 -9.06
N PHE A 23 -22.78 3.92 -8.16
CA PHE A 23 -22.36 4.49 -6.89
C PHE A 23 -21.81 3.41 -5.96
N ASP A 24 -22.52 2.29 -5.83
CA ASP A 24 -22.10 1.18 -4.98
C ASP A 24 -20.75 0.60 -5.44
N ASN A 25 -20.58 0.37 -6.74
CA ASN A 25 -19.33 -0.08 -7.35
C ASN A 25 -18.18 0.92 -7.11
N GLY A 26 -18.46 2.22 -7.19
CA GLY A 26 -17.45 3.25 -6.92
C GLY A 26 -17.00 3.30 -5.46
N VAL A 27 -17.94 3.13 -4.53
CA VAL A 27 -17.65 3.04 -3.10
C VAL A 27 -16.86 1.77 -2.78
N GLU A 28 -17.29 0.63 -3.30
CA GLU A 28 -16.60 -0.66 -3.14
C GLU A 28 -15.18 -0.59 -3.70
N GLY A 29 -15.00 -0.07 -4.92
CA GLY A 29 -13.68 0.14 -5.52
C GLY A 29 -12.79 1.05 -4.68
N GLY A 30 -13.36 2.09 -4.06
CA GLY A 30 -12.63 2.96 -3.13
C GLY A 30 -12.19 2.25 -1.84
N PHE A 31 -13.03 1.36 -1.29
CA PHE A 31 -12.65 0.53 -0.15
C PHE A 31 -11.54 -0.46 -0.53
N GLU A 32 -11.66 -1.14 -1.67
CA GLU A 32 -10.60 -2.03 -2.15
C GLU A 32 -9.25 -1.33 -2.28
N CYS A 33 -9.23 -0.08 -2.76
CA CYS A 33 -8.01 0.72 -2.85
C CYS A 33 -7.33 0.88 -1.47
N THR A 34 -8.14 1.13 -0.44
CA THR A 34 -7.66 1.33 0.93
C THR A 34 -7.20 0.01 1.55
N ASP A 35 -7.97 -1.06 1.38
CA ASP A 35 -7.68 -2.38 1.93
C ASP A 35 -6.35 -2.94 1.40
N LYS A 36 -6.11 -2.81 0.08
CA LYS A 36 -4.85 -3.24 -0.56
C LYS A 36 -3.63 -2.51 0.00
N GLU A 37 -3.78 -1.24 0.37
CA GLU A 37 -2.67 -0.46 0.94
C GLU A 37 -2.52 -0.68 2.45
N ALA A 38 -3.61 -0.97 3.15
CA ALA A 38 -3.57 -1.40 4.55
C ALA A 38 -2.78 -2.72 4.70
N GLU A 39 -3.01 -3.71 3.84
CA GLU A 39 -2.25 -4.96 3.83
C GLU A 39 -0.74 -4.73 3.59
N ARG A 40 -0.40 -3.84 2.65
CA ARG A 40 1.00 -3.47 2.38
C ARG A 40 1.67 -2.81 3.60
N LEU A 41 0.95 -1.94 4.30
CA LEU A 41 1.45 -1.28 5.51
C LEU A 41 1.64 -2.26 6.67
N GLN A 42 0.77 -3.26 6.80
CA GLN A 42 0.95 -4.35 7.78
C GLN A 42 2.22 -5.15 7.49
N ASN A 43 2.43 -5.55 6.22
CA ASN A 43 3.67 -6.23 5.82
C ASN A 43 4.91 -5.37 6.08
N LEU A 44 4.82 -4.05 5.85
CA LEU A 44 5.90 -3.12 6.18
C LEU A 44 6.19 -3.10 7.68
N GLN A 45 5.15 -3.11 8.52
CA GLN A 45 5.29 -3.17 9.97
C GLN A 45 6.03 -4.44 10.41
N ASP A 46 5.67 -5.60 9.86
CA ASP A 46 6.33 -6.87 10.19
C ASP A 46 7.82 -6.86 9.83
N ILE A 47 8.17 -6.31 8.66
CA ILE A 47 9.56 -6.14 8.24
C ILE A 47 10.32 -5.22 9.18
N ILE A 48 9.72 -4.09 9.58
CA ILE A 48 10.33 -3.15 10.53
C ILE A 48 10.59 -3.86 11.87
N THR A 49 9.59 -4.59 12.39
CA THR A 49 9.72 -5.32 13.65
C THR A 49 10.84 -6.36 13.59
N ALA A 50 10.94 -7.13 12.50
CA ALA A 50 12.02 -8.10 12.33
C ALA A 50 13.41 -7.44 12.28
N LEU A 51 13.53 -6.27 11.63
CA LEU A 51 14.78 -5.52 11.56
C LEU A 51 15.18 -4.92 12.92
N LEU A 52 14.22 -4.46 13.72
CA LEU A 52 14.49 -3.97 15.08
C LEU A 52 15.03 -5.07 15.98
N VAL A 53 14.48 -6.29 15.90
CA VAL A 53 15.01 -7.46 16.61
C VAL A 53 16.45 -7.77 16.16
N GLN A 54 16.74 -7.66 14.86
CA GLN A 54 18.11 -7.87 14.36
C GLN A 54 19.10 -6.82 14.90
N ILE A 55 18.67 -5.57 15.06
CA ILE A 55 19.49 -4.50 15.64
C ILE A 55 19.77 -4.76 17.13
N GLU A 56 18.81 -5.32 17.88
CA GLU A 56 19.02 -5.69 19.29
C GLU A 56 20.15 -6.72 19.44
N TYR A 57 20.15 -7.75 18.59
CA TYR A 57 21.20 -8.77 18.56
C TYR A 57 22.61 -8.23 18.25
N ASP A 58 22.73 -7.09 17.57
CA ASP A 58 24.04 -6.49 17.28
C ASP A 58 24.77 -6.03 18.57
N THR A 59 24.07 -5.92 19.72
CA THR A 59 24.65 -5.38 20.97
C THR A 59 24.58 -6.32 22.18
N GLU A 60 23.81 -7.39 22.11
CA GLU A 60 23.48 -8.26 23.25
C GLU A 60 24.74 -8.88 23.89
N ASP A 61 25.75 -9.22 23.08
CA ASP A 61 26.91 -10.01 23.53
C ASP A 61 28.09 -9.18 24.03
N ILE A 62 28.02 -7.85 24.00
CA ILE A 62 29.18 -6.97 24.32
C ILE A 62 29.73 -7.27 25.71
N ILE A 63 28.84 -7.32 26.71
CA ILE A 63 29.21 -7.52 28.11
C ILE A 63 29.83 -8.92 28.29
N THR A 64 29.24 -9.93 27.67
CA THR A 64 29.73 -11.31 27.72
C THR A 64 31.14 -11.42 27.13
N GLN A 65 31.37 -10.84 25.95
CA GLN A 65 32.68 -10.87 25.28
C GLN A 65 33.76 -10.12 26.07
N ILE A 66 33.43 -8.95 26.63
CA ILE A 66 34.37 -8.19 27.46
C ILE A 66 34.70 -8.94 28.76
N THR A 67 33.70 -9.59 29.38
CA THR A 67 33.89 -10.40 30.59
C THR A 67 34.80 -11.60 30.32
N LEU A 68 34.68 -12.23 29.15
CA LEU A 68 35.58 -13.31 28.73
C LEU A 68 37.04 -12.80 28.60
N CYS A 69 37.23 -11.61 28.00
CA CYS A 69 38.57 -11.01 27.92
C CYS A 69 39.16 -10.69 29.30
N ALA A 70 38.34 -10.26 30.26
CA ALA A 70 38.78 -9.97 31.62
C ALA A 70 39.23 -11.21 32.41
N GLY A 71 38.75 -12.41 32.02
CA GLY A 71 39.19 -13.68 32.60
C GLY A 71 40.56 -14.17 32.13
N LEU A 72 41.16 -13.53 31.12
CA LEU A 72 42.44 -13.93 30.56
C LEU A 72 43.63 -13.37 31.36
N PRO A 73 44.82 -14.02 31.30
CA PRO A 73 46.05 -13.45 31.81
C PRO A 73 46.34 -12.07 31.20
N SER A 74 46.95 -11.15 31.97
CA SER A 74 47.12 -9.73 31.60
C SER A 74 47.79 -9.52 30.24
N ALA A 75 48.71 -10.41 29.84
CA ALA A 75 49.38 -10.35 28.54
C ALA A 75 48.45 -10.61 27.34
N GLN A 76 47.34 -11.33 27.54
CA GLN A 76 46.37 -11.73 26.52
C GLN A 76 45.05 -10.93 26.62
N ALA A 77 44.75 -10.38 27.80
CA ALA A 77 43.56 -9.56 28.03
C ALA A 77 43.53 -8.32 27.12
N ASN A 78 44.65 -7.61 26.98
CA ASN A 78 44.72 -6.39 26.15
C ASN A 78 44.47 -6.68 24.66
N SER A 79 45.04 -7.77 24.13
CA SER A 79 44.82 -8.14 22.72
C SER A 79 43.40 -8.66 22.48
N CYS A 80 42.80 -9.34 23.46
CA CYS A 80 41.40 -9.74 23.40
C CYS A 80 40.46 -8.53 23.37
N VAL A 81 40.65 -7.58 24.30
CA VAL A 81 39.83 -6.35 24.35
C VAL A 81 39.97 -5.54 23.07
N ALA A 82 41.18 -5.42 22.51
CA ALA A 82 41.38 -4.73 21.23
C ALA A 82 40.62 -5.40 20.08
N ALA A 83 40.69 -6.73 19.95
CA ALA A 83 39.97 -7.47 18.91
C ALA A 83 38.45 -7.36 19.05
N VAL A 84 37.93 -7.45 20.28
CA VAL A 84 36.51 -7.26 20.58
C VAL A 84 36.06 -5.84 20.27
N ALA A 85 36.87 -4.84 20.64
CA ALA A 85 36.57 -3.44 20.36
C ALA A 85 36.51 -3.16 18.84
N ASP A 86 37.50 -3.62 18.07
CA ASP A 86 37.52 -3.45 16.61
C ASP A 86 36.30 -4.11 15.95
N TYR A 87 35.93 -5.32 16.40
CA TYR A 87 34.74 -6.01 15.93
C TYR A 87 33.47 -5.18 16.19
N TYR A 88 33.26 -4.72 17.43
CA TYR A 88 32.05 -3.97 17.76
C TYR A 88 32.01 -2.57 17.13
N VAL A 89 33.13 -1.90 16.91
CA VAL A 89 33.17 -0.65 16.13
C VAL A 89 32.64 -0.91 14.72
N SER A 90 33.14 -1.96 14.05
CA SER A 90 32.67 -2.32 12.71
C SER A 90 31.19 -2.74 12.67
N LEU A 91 30.74 -3.43 13.73
CA LEU A 91 29.35 -3.85 13.87
C LEU A 91 28.44 -2.64 14.06
N PHE A 92 28.80 -1.70 14.93
CA PHE A 92 28.03 -0.47 15.13
C PHE A 92 27.93 0.38 13.87
N ASP A 93 29.01 0.50 13.10
CA ASP A 93 28.98 1.20 11.80
C ASP A 93 27.98 0.53 10.85
N ALA A 94 27.94 -0.81 10.81
CA ALA A 94 26.98 -1.55 10.01
C ALA A 94 25.54 -1.40 10.56
N THR A 95 25.35 -1.39 11.88
CA THR A 95 24.04 -1.19 12.52
C THR A 95 23.48 0.20 12.21
N ILE A 96 24.30 1.25 12.26
CA ILE A 96 23.89 2.61 11.87
C ILE A 96 23.44 2.63 10.41
N GLN A 97 24.19 1.98 9.51
CA GLN A 97 23.79 1.87 8.11
C GLN A 97 22.46 1.12 7.92
N LYS A 98 22.19 0.07 8.72
CA LYS A 98 20.89 -0.63 8.70
C LYS A 98 19.76 0.32 9.12
N ILE A 99 19.96 1.13 10.15
CA ILE A 99 18.97 2.11 10.64
C ILE A 99 18.69 3.18 9.57
N ASP A 100 19.72 3.73 8.94
CA ASP A 100 19.56 4.73 7.87
C ASP A 100 18.84 4.14 6.64
N ALA A 101 19.18 2.90 6.28
CA ALA A 101 18.52 2.18 5.20
C ALA A 101 17.04 1.94 5.52
N LEU A 102 16.72 1.54 6.77
CA LEU A 102 15.35 1.34 7.23
C LEU A 102 14.55 2.65 7.16
N TYR A 103 15.11 3.75 7.68
CA TYR A 103 14.46 5.06 7.63
C TYR A 103 14.17 5.51 6.18
N THR A 104 15.15 5.32 5.30
CA THR A 104 15.01 5.63 3.87
C THR A 104 13.93 4.76 3.21
N PHE A 105 13.92 3.47 3.52
CA PHE A 105 12.94 2.51 3.00
C PHE A 105 11.52 2.88 3.43
N VAL A 106 11.29 3.10 4.72
CA VAL A 106 9.96 3.48 5.26
C VAL A 106 9.47 4.79 4.65
N THR A 107 10.35 5.79 4.52
CA THR A 107 10.00 7.08 3.91
C THR A 107 9.58 6.91 2.45
N LYS A 108 10.34 6.12 1.67
CA LYS A 108 10.01 5.84 0.27
C LYS A 108 8.72 5.05 0.14
N GLU A 109 8.50 4.06 1.00
CA GLU A 109 7.30 3.23 0.96
C GLU A 109 6.05 4.04 1.35
N ALA A 110 6.14 4.96 2.31
CA ALA A 110 5.05 5.86 2.64
C ALA A 110 4.65 6.78 1.46
N ILE A 111 5.64 7.31 0.73
CA ILE A 111 5.40 8.11 -0.48
C ILE A 111 4.78 7.22 -1.58
N ALA A 112 5.32 6.02 -1.78
CA ALA A 112 4.82 5.09 -2.78
C ALA A 112 3.37 4.66 -2.48
N SER A 113 3.05 4.35 -1.23
CA SER A 113 1.70 3.99 -0.78
C SER A 113 0.70 5.11 -1.02
N ARG A 114 1.06 6.36 -0.69
CA ARG A 114 0.22 7.53 -1.02
C ARG A 114 -0.04 7.63 -2.53
N ASN A 115 1.00 7.47 -3.34
CA ASN A 115 0.86 7.58 -4.80
C ASN A 115 -0.01 6.45 -5.36
N ARG A 116 0.13 5.22 -4.85
CA ARG A 116 -0.70 4.08 -5.26
C ARG A 116 -2.16 4.27 -4.84
N LEU A 117 -2.43 4.77 -3.63
CA LEU A 117 -3.79 5.15 -3.21
C LEU A 117 -4.41 6.17 -4.17
N LEU A 118 -3.71 7.27 -4.42
CA LEU A 118 -4.21 8.33 -5.32
C LEU A 118 -4.51 7.79 -6.72
N ILE A 119 -3.59 7.01 -7.29
CA ILE A 119 -3.78 6.39 -8.60
C ILE A 119 -4.98 5.43 -8.58
N CYS A 120 -5.13 4.63 -7.54
CA CYS A 120 -6.24 3.68 -7.43
C CYS A 120 -7.59 4.40 -7.42
N PHE A 121 -7.75 5.44 -6.57
CA PHE A 121 -8.97 6.27 -6.57
C PHE A 121 -9.22 6.95 -7.92
N GLN A 122 -8.16 7.44 -8.57
CA GLN A 122 -8.27 8.04 -9.90
C GLN A 122 -8.78 7.02 -10.94
N VAL A 123 -8.29 5.79 -10.89
CA VAL A 123 -8.73 4.70 -11.78
C VAL A 123 -10.20 4.35 -11.52
N VAL A 124 -10.60 4.19 -10.27
CA VAL A 124 -12.01 3.94 -9.90
C VAL A 124 -12.90 5.07 -10.41
N TYR A 125 -12.50 6.33 -10.21
CA TYR A 125 -13.23 7.48 -10.72
C TYR A 125 -13.38 7.45 -12.25
N PHE A 126 -12.30 7.19 -12.98
CA PHE A 126 -12.34 7.13 -14.45
C PHE A 126 -13.18 5.96 -14.98
N GLN A 127 -13.11 4.80 -14.33
CA GLN A 127 -13.92 3.65 -14.70
C GLN A 127 -15.41 3.93 -14.48
N GLN A 128 -15.77 4.39 -13.28
CA GLN A 128 -17.18 4.57 -12.91
C GLN A 128 -17.83 5.77 -13.61
N LEU A 129 -17.22 6.95 -13.52
CA LEU A 129 -17.82 8.18 -14.04
C LEU A 129 -17.43 8.47 -15.49
N GLY A 130 -16.30 7.96 -15.96
CA GLY A 130 -15.88 8.13 -17.35
C GLY A 130 -16.52 7.08 -18.26
N ALA A 131 -16.17 5.82 -18.04
CA ALA A 131 -16.58 4.74 -18.93
C ALA A 131 -18.00 4.26 -18.65
N GLU A 132 -18.29 3.80 -17.44
CA GLU A 132 -19.55 3.13 -17.14
C GLU A 132 -20.75 4.10 -17.17
N ALA A 133 -20.63 5.26 -16.53
CA ALA A 133 -21.67 6.29 -16.58
C ALA A 133 -21.89 6.83 -18.01
N GLY A 134 -20.81 7.02 -18.79
CA GLY A 134 -20.90 7.44 -20.19
C GLY A 134 -21.69 6.45 -21.04
N ASN A 135 -21.33 5.17 -20.96
CA ASN A 135 -22.04 4.09 -21.65
C ASN A 135 -23.51 4.02 -21.22
N LEU A 136 -23.79 4.19 -19.92
CA LEU A 136 -25.15 4.14 -19.41
C LEU A 136 -26.01 5.31 -19.93
N VAL A 137 -25.43 6.51 -20.02
CA VAL A 137 -26.09 7.68 -20.62
C VAL A 137 -26.41 7.43 -22.09
N ASP A 138 -25.46 6.89 -22.86
CA ASP A 138 -25.68 6.57 -24.28
C ASP A 138 -26.78 5.51 -24.46
N ASN A 139 -26.79 4.49 -23.60
CA ASN A 139 -27.82 3.45 -23.58
C ASN A 139 -29.21 4.00 -23.24
N VAL A 140 -29.30 4.98 -22.33
CA VAL A 140 -30.55 5.67 -22.00
C VAL A 140 -31.03 6.54 -23.15
N GLN A 141 -30.13 7.25 -23.84
CA GLN A 141 -30.48 8.08 -25.00
C GLN A 141 -31.00 7.22 -26.16
N ASN A 142 -30.34 6.10 -26.45
CA ASN A 142 -30.79 5.16 -27.47
C ASN A 142 -32.16 4.54 -27.10
N CYS A 143 -32.35 4.17 -25.83
CA CYS A 143 -33.64 3.69 -25.34
C CYS A 143 -34.74 4.77 -25.44
N ALA A 144 -34.44 6.03 -25.13
CA ALA A 144 -35.42 7.12 -25.20
C ALA A 144 -35.91 7.37 -26.64
N ARG A 145 -35.03 7.13 -27.63
CA ARG A 145 -35.34 7.24 -29.07
C ARG A 145 -36.13 6.04 -29.58
N ASP A 146 -35.63 4.82 -29.35
CA ASP A 146 -36.11 3.61 -30.04
C ASP A 146 -36.84 2.61 -29.12
N GLY A 147 -36.99 2.92 -27.83
CA GLY A 147 -37.68 2.08 -26.87
C GLY A 147 -36.97 0.72 -26.67
N PRO A 148 -37.71 -0.41 -26.62
CA PRO A 148 -37.13 -1.74 -26.47
C PRO A 148 -36.15 -2.14 -27.58
N SER A 149 -36.30 -1.59 -28.79
CA SER A 149 -35.43 -1.87 -29.94
C SER A 149 -34.13 -1.06 -29.92
N GLY A 150 -34.02 -0.06 -29.04
CA GLY A 150 -32.86 0.82 -28.89
C GLY A 150 -31.82 0.33 -27.89
N THR A 151 -31.91 -0.92 -27.47
CA THR A 151 -30.97 -1.48 -26.51
C THR A 151 -30.11 -2.50 -27.22
N LEU A 152 -28.87 -2.12 -27.51
CA LEU A 152 -27.81 -3.10 -27.72
C LEU A 152 -27.60 -3.79 -26.37
N GLU A 153 -27.56 -5.12 -26.38
CA GLU A 153 -27.22 -5.92 -25.20
C GLU A 153 -25.92 -5.45 -24.54
#